data_AF-A0A431AR43-F1
#
_entry.id   AF-A0A431AR43-F1
#
_cell.length_a   1.000
_cell.length_b   1.000
_cell.length_c   1.000
_cell.angle_alpha   90.00
_cell.angle_beta   90.00
_cell.angle_gamma   90.00
#
_symmetry.space_group_name_H-M   'P 1'
#
loop_
_entity.id
_entity.type
_entity.pdbx_description
1 polymer ?
#
loop_
_entity_poly.entity_id
_entity_poly.type
_entity_poly.pdbx_seq_one_letter_code
_entity_poly.pdbx_strand_id
1 'polypeptide(L)'
;MGDSGFKNAVIKQEHNFINGTTVNCQLEISRTFDDYGEETKTLYRVKKVYNVKTNDIVITTNFGQKRRKQKEENLEPTLFDFMKDNKD
;
A
#
# COMPACT_ATOMS: atom_id res chain seq x y z
N MET A 1 -18.77 -11.93 -7.39
CA MET A 1 -18.03 -10.79 -7.99
C MET A 1 -19.05 -9.76 -8.40
N GLY A 2 -18.88 -8.50 -8.03
CA GLY A 2 -19.72 -7.40 -8.54
C GLY A 2 -20.31 -6.58 -7.41
N ASP A 3 -19.49 -5.70 -6.85
CA ASP A 3 -20.02 -4.55 -6.12
C ASP A 3 -20.64 -3.62 -7.18
N SER A 4 -21.93 -3.82 -7.47
CA SER A 4 -22.67 -3.08 -8.49
C SER A 4 -22.71 -1.59 -8.15
N GLY A 5 -22.64 -1.25 -6.86
CA GLY A 5 -22.47 0.11 -6.37
C GLY A 5 -21.17 0.73 -6.87
N PHE A 6 -20.05 0.04 -6.70
CA PHE A 6 -18.75 0.51 -7.19
C PHE A 6 -18.73 0.68 -8.71
N LYS A 7 -19.25 -0.30 -9.48
CA LYS A 7 -19.33 -0.19 -10.94
C LYS A 7 -20.15 1.04 -11.37
N ASN A 8 -21.28 1.26 -10.72
CA ASN A 8 -22.14 2.41 -11.03
C ASN A 8 -21.46 3.74 -10.66
N ALA A 9 -20.76 3.81 -9.52
CA ALA A 9 -20.00 5.00 -9.12
C ALA A 9 -18.86 5.33 -10.12
N VAL A 10 -18.18 4.30 -10.64
CA VAL A 10 -17.17 4.45 -11.69
C VAL A 10 -17.79 4.96 -13.00
N ILE A 11 -18.90 4.36 -13.44
CA ILE A 11 -19.60 4.77 -14.67
C ILE A 11 -20.11 6.22 -14.55
N LYS A 12 -20.62 6.60 -13.38
CA LYS A 12 -21.09 7.96 -13.08
C LYS A 12 -19.97 8.98 -12.87
N GLN A 13 -18.70 8.57 -12.99
CA GLN A 13 -17.52 9.41 -12.73
C GLN A 13 -17.48 10.02 -11.31
N GLU A 14 -18.13 9.37 -10.34
CA GLU A 14 -18.03 9.77 -8.92
C GLU A 14 -16.61 9.54 -8.39
N HIS A 15 -15.85 8.64 -9.02
CA HIS A 15 -14.42 8.44 -8.82
C HIS A 15 -13.66 8.70 -10.12
N ASN A 16 -13.13 9.91 -10.26
CA ASN A 16 -12.29 10.29 -11.40
C ASN A 16 -10.91 9.65 -11.28
N PHE A 17 -10.74 8.49 -11.91
CA PHE A 17 -9.41 7.92 -12.17
C PHE A 17 -8.80 8.65 -13.36
N ILE A 18 -8.27 9.85 -13.10
CA ILE A 18 -7.62 10.67 -14.12
C ILE A 18 -6.36 9.91 -14.60
N ASN A 19 -6.13 9.90 -15.91
CA ASN A 19 -4.91 9.35 -16.49
C ASN A 19 -3.66 9.91 -15.78
N GLY A 20 -2.66 9.07 -15.55
CA GLY A 20 -1.48 9.42 -14.76
C GLY A 20 -1.67 9.27 -13.24
N THR A 21 -2.82 8.76 -12.78
CA THR A 21 -3.00 8.39 -11.37
C THR A 21 -2.28 7.08 -11.05
N THR A 22 -1.35 7.11 -10.11
CA THR A 22 -0.62 5.95 -9.58
C THR A 22 -0.95 5.80 -8.10
N VAL A 23 -1.30 4.58 -7.67
CA VAL A 23 -1.60 4.28 -6.27
C VAL A 23 -0.51 3.38 -5.69
N ASN A 24 0.25 3.89 -4.73
CA ASN A 24 1.19 3.07 -3.97
C ASN A 24 0.43 2.37 -2.83
N CYS A 25 0.31 1.05 -2.93
CA CYS A 25 -0.49 0.25 -2.00
C CYS A 25 0.14 -1.11 -1.70
N GLN A 26 -0.30 -1.70 -0.59
CA GLN A 26 -0.05 -3.10 -0.27
C GLN A 26 -1.20 -3.94 -0.85
N LEU A 27 -0.87 -4.74 -1.88
CA LEU A 27 -1.79 -5.68 -2.50
C LEU A 27 -1.66 -7.06 -1.84
N GLU A 28 -2.76 -7.59 -1.37
CA GLU A 28 -2.89 -9.00 -0.98
C GLU A 28 -3.44 -9.79 -2.16
N ILE A 29 -2.73 -10.87 -2.49
CA ILE A 29 -3.13 -11.82 -3.52
C ILE A 29 -3.38 -13.14 -2.81
N SER A 30 -4.63 -13.59 -2.78
CA SER A 30 -5.02 -14.86 -2.17
C SER A 30 -5.31 -15.86 -3.27
N ARG A 31 -4.58 -16.98 -3.28
CA ARG A 31 -4.80 -18.10 -4.18
C ARG A 31 -5.39 -19.25 -3.40
N THR A 32 -6.49 -19.81 -3.88
CA THR A 32 -7.12 -20.99 -3.30
C THR A 32 -6.85 -22.16 -4.23
N PHE A 33 -6.43 -23.28 -3.65
CA PHE A 33 -6.17 -24.53 -4.34
C PHE A 33 -7.20 -25.56 -3.89
N ASP A 34 -7.59 -26.47 -4.78
CA ASP A 34 -8.43 -27.60 -4.40
C ASP A 34 -7.62 -28.73 -3.75
N ASP A 35 -8.31 -29.81 -3.39
CA ASP A 35 -7.73 -31.00 -2.75
C ASP A 35 -6.69 -31.72 -3.64
N TYR A 36 -6.63 -31.39 -4.94
CA TYR A 36 -5.68 -31.93 -5.92
C TYR A 36 -4.54 -30.96 -6.25
N GLY A 37 -4.53 -29.76 -5.66
CA GLY A 37 -3.50 -28.75 -5.85
C GLY A 37 -3.70 -27.86 -7.08
N GLU A 38 -4.86 -27.90 -7.74
CA GLU A 38 -5.17 -26.99 -8.85
C GLU A 38 -5.67 -25.63 -8.33
N GLU A 39 -5.20 -24.53 -8.95
CA GLU A 39 -5.61 -23.18 -8.57
C GLU A 39 -7.06 -22.92 -9.00
N THR A 40 -7.97 -22.90 -8.03
CA THR A 40 -9.40 -22.69 -8.29
C THR A 40 -9.78 -21.22 -8.35
N LYS A 41 -9.07 -20.36 -7.61
CA LYS A 41 -9.46 -18.96 -7.48
C LYS A 41 -8.30 -18.06 -7.05
N THR A 42 -8.10 -16.98 -7.79
CA THR A 42 -7.25 -15.86 -7.39
C THR A 42 -8.12 -14.67 -6.95
N LEU A 43 -7.84 -14.11 -5.79
CA LEU A 43 -8.48 -12.91 -5.26
C LEU A 43 -7.44 -11.82 -5.03
N TYR A 44 -7.82 -10.59 -5.37
CA TYR A 44 -6.99 -9.40 -5.19
C TYR A 44 -7.68 -8.46 -4.20
N ARG A 45 -6.95 -8.02 -3.18
CA ARG A 45 -7.45 -7.07 -2.20
C ARG A 45 -6.38 -6.04 -1.85
N VAL A 46 -6.73 -4.76 -1.93
CA VAL A 46 -5.86 -3.70 -1.40
C VAL A 46 -6.01 -3.66 0.12
N LYS A 47 -4.94 -3.96 0.87
CA LYS A 47 -4.96 -3.89 2.34
C LYS A 47 -4.72 -2.47 2.86
N LYS A 48 -3.77 -1.76 2.26
CA LYS A 48 -3.34 -0.43 2.71
C LYS A 48 -2.95 0.41 1.51
N VAL A 49 -3.32 1.69 1.53
CA VAL A 49 -2.86 2.68 0.55
C VAL A 49 -1.91 3.63 1.27
N TYR A 50 -0.71 3.84 0.73
CA TYR A 50 0.32 4.70 1.33
C TYR A 50 0.29 6.09 0.72
N ASN A 51 0.21 6.19 -0.60
CA ASN A 51 0.03 7.45 -1.30
C ASN A 51 -0.70 7.24 -2.62
N VAL A 52 -1.34 8.32 -3.07
CA VAL A 52 -1.93 8.44 -4.39
C VAL A 52 -1.21 9.60 -5.08
N LYS A 53 -0.64 9.33 -6.24
CA LYS A 53 0.00 10.33 -7.09
C LYS A 53 -0.91 10.57 -8.29
N THR A 54 -1.27 11.82 -8.56
CA THR A 54 -2.01 12.21 -9.75
C THR A 54 -1.21 13.31 -10.43
N ASN A 55 -0.71 13.03 -11.63
CA ASN A 55 0.27 13.88 -12.32
C ASN A 55 1.49 14.13 -11.41
N ASP A 56 1.68 15.37 -10.91
CA ASP A 56 2.78 15.74 -10.01
C ASP A 56 2.35 15.92 -8.55
N ILE A 57 1.05 15.78 -8.24
CA ILE A 57 0.52 15.93 -6.90
C ILE A 57 0.57 14.58 -6.18
N VAL A 58 1.30 14.50 -5.08
CA VAL A 58 1.37 13.30 -4.22
C VAL A 58 0.59 13.54 -2.95
N ILE A 59 -0.52 12.82 -2.80
CA ILE A 59 -1.35 12.82 -1.60
C ILE A 59 -0.95 11.60 -0.75
N THR A 60 -0.32 11.85 0.40
CA THR A 60 0.06 10.80 1.34
C THR A 60 -1.11 10.52 2.28
N THR A 61 -1.48 9.24 2.46
CA THR A 61 -2.54 8.86 3.40
C THR A 61 -2.02 8.88 4.84
N ASN A 62 -2.91 8.89 5.82
CA ASN A 62 -2.54 8.79 7.24
C ASN A 62 -1.69 7.53 7.54
N PHE A 63 -1.97 6.42 6.84
CA PHE A 63 -1.17 5.20 6.93
C PHE A 63 0.24 5.39 6.33
N GLY A 64 0.34 6.08 5.20
CA GLY A 64 1.62 6.45 4.59
C GLY A 64 2.47 7.35 5.50
N GLN A 65 1.85 8.34 6.15
CA GLN A 65 2.53 9.22 7.09
C GLN A 65 3.08 8.46 8.29
N LYS A 66 2.29 7.58 8.91
CA LYS A 66 2.75 6.72 10.03
C LYS A 66 3.94 5.85 9.63
N ARG A 67 3.91 5.25 8.43
CA ARG A 67 5.01 4.44 7.93
C ARG A 67 6.28 5.26 7.70
N ARG A 68 6.18 6.50 7.21
CA ARG A 68 7.34 7.39 7.03
C ARG A 68 7.98 7.72 8.37
N LYS A 69 7.19 8.13 9.37
CA LYS A 69 7.68 8.40 10.73
C LYS A 69 8.41 7.20 11.34
N GLN A 70 7.80 6.01 11.27
CA GLN A 70 8.46 4.78 11.75
C GLN A 70 9.77 4.49 11.01
N LYS A 71 9.84 4.77 9.70
CA LYS A 71 11.09 4.56 8.95
C LYS A 71 12.16 5.57 9.37
N GLU A 72 11.78 6.82 9.62
CA GLU A 72 12.67 7.87 10.12
C GLU A 72 13.19 7.52 11.53
N GLU A 73 12.31 7.14 12.46
CA GLU A 73 12.67 6.68 13.81
C GLU A 73 13.63 5.48 13.82
N ASN A 74 13.47 4.53 12.88
CA ASN A 74 14.39 3.39 12.77
C ASN A 74 15.74 3.73 12.12
N LEU A 75 15.85 4.86 11.44
CA LEU A 75 17.10 5.33 10.83
C LEU A 75 17.89 6.25 11.78
N GLU A 76 17.26 6.76 12.83
CA GLU A 76 17.95 7.56 13.84
C GLU A 76 18.94 6.67 14.62
N PRO A 77 20.21 7.10 14.73
CA PRO A 77 21.20 6.37 15.50
C PRO A 77 20.78 6.35 16.97
N THR A 78 20.85 5.17 17.58
CA THR A 78 20.53 4.98 18.99
C THR A 78 21.68 5.47 19.87
N LEU A 79 21.38 5.82 21.12
CA LEU A 79 22.38 6.19 22.14
C LEU A 79 23.50 5.14 22.30
N PHE A 80 23.22 3.88 21.96
CA PHE A 80 24.17 2.77 22.05
C PHE A 80 25.05 2.61 20.81
N ASP A 81 24.69 3.23 19.68
CA ASP A 81 25.53 3.18 18.46
C ASP A 81 26.83 3.97 18.65
N PHE A 82 26.82 5.02 19.49
CA PHE A 82 28.01 5.80 19.85
C PHE A 82 28.94 5.11 20.87
N MET A 83 28.50 4.04 21.53
CA MET A 83 29.33 3.31 22.50
C MET A 83 30.23 2.24 21.85
N LYS A 84 30.05 1.94 20.56
CA LYS A 84 30.90 0.98 19.85
C LYS A 84 32.28 1.54 19.46
N ASP A 85 32.45 2.86 19.42
CA ASP A 85 33.68 3.51 18.99
C ASP A 85 34.69 3.74 20.13
N ASN A 86 34.38 3.37 21.38
CA ASN A 86 35.29 3.48 22.54
C ASN A 86 35.85 2.10 22.94
N LYS A 87 36.46 1.40 21.99
CA LYS A 87 37.34 0.24 22.27
C LYS A 87 38.63 0.40 21.48
N ASP A 88 39.48 1.31 21.97
CA ASP A 88 40.93 1.28 21.77
C ASP A 88 41.60 0.93 23.10
#